data_AF-A0A357CZT8-F1
#
_entry.id   AF-A0A357CZT8-F1
#
_cell.length_a   1.000
_cell.length_b   1.000
_cell.length_c   1.000
_cell.angle_alpha   90.00
_cell.angle_beta   90.00
_cell.angle_gamma   90.00
#
_symmetry.space_group_name_H-M   'P 1'
#
loop_
_entity.id
_entity.type
_entity.pdbx_description
1 polymer ?
#
loop_
_entity_poly.entity_id
_entity_poly.type
_entity_poly.pdbx_seq_one_letter_code
_entity_poly.pdbx_strand_id
1 'polypeptide(L)' 'MNIILFGPPGAGKGTQAEIISGKMNIPTISTGVIIRAAIKNGTKRGLAARSAIDSGAL' A
#
# COMPACT_ATOMS: atom_id res chain seq x y z
N MET A 1 8.45 -15.72 4.63
CA MET A 1 9.47 -14.66 4.65
C MET A 1 8.77 -13.33 4.47
N ASN A 2 9.07 -12.33 5.30
CA ASN A 2 8.42 -11.02 5.25
C ASN A 2 9.45 -9.95 4.88
N ILE A 3 9.17 -9.18 3.84
CA ILE A 3 10.06 -8.12 3.33
C ILE A 3 9.34 -6.78 3.45
N ILE A 4 10.04 -5.78 3.99
CA ILE A 4 9.55 -4.40 4.06
C ILE A 4 10.45 -3.53 3.18
N LEU A 5 9.86 -2.80 2.24
CA LEU A 5 10.56 -1.89 1.35
C LEU A 5 10.40 -0.44 1.81
N PHE A 6 11.51 0.18 2.20
CA PHE A 6 11.56 1.60 2.59
C PHE A 6 12.20 2.45 1.49
N GLY A 7 11.85 3.74 1.46
CA GLY A 7 12.38 4.70 0.51
C GLY A 7 11.42 5.85 0.22
N PRO A 8 11.90 6.98 -0.30
CA PRO A 8 11.07 8.16 -0.56
C PRO A 8 10.01 7.91 -1.65
N PRO A 9 8.99 8.79 -1.77
CA PRO A 9 8.11 8.81 -2.95
C PRO A 9 8.93 8.85 -4.24
N GLY A 10 8.52 8.10 -5.26
CA GLY A 10 9.25 8.02 -6.54
C GLY A 10 10.48 7.10 -6.56
N ALA A 11 10.92 6.53 -5.43
CA ALA A 11 12.11 5.66 -5.38
C ALA A 11 11.97 4.28 -6.05
N GLY A 12 10.88 4.01 -6.78
CA GLY A 12 10.69 2.72 -7.48
C GLY A 12 10.35 1.52 -6.61
N LYS A 13 9.94 1.72 -5.34
CA LYS A 13 9.59 0.63 -4.41
C LYS A 13 8.55 -0.34 -4.97
N GLY A 14 7.50 0.16 -5.63
CA GLY A 14 6.44 -0.66 -6.22
C GLY A 14 6.98 -1.59 -7.31
N THR A 15 7.79 -1.03 -8.21
CA THR A 15 8.48 -1.79 -9.27
C THR A 15 9.35 -2.91 -8.69
N GLN A 16 10.14 -2.61 -7.64
CA GLN A 16 10.97 -3.63 -6.99
C GLN A 16 10.11 -4.68 -6.26
N ALA A 17 9.00 -4.28 -5.63
CA ALA A 17 8.08 -5.19 -4.98
C ALA A 17 7.49 -6.22 -5.96
N GLU A 18 7.08 -5.77 -7.16
CA GLU A 18 6.56 -6.66 -8.22
C GLU A 18 7.62 -7.66 -8.71
N ILE A 19 8.86 -7.21 -8.91
CA ILE A 19 9.97 -8.09 -9.29
C ILE A 19 10.24 -9.15 -8.21
N ILE A 20 10.30 -8.74 -6.95
CA ILE A 20 10.52 -9.64 -5.80
C ILE A 20 9.35 -10.63 -5.69
N SER A 21 8.12 -10.14 -5.83
CA SER A 21 6.91 -10.95 -5.77
C SER A 21 6.92 -12.06 -6.81
N GLY A 22 7.23 -11.73 -8.08
CA GLY A 22 7.33 -12.73 -9.15
C GLY A 22 8.45 -13.76 -8.95
N LYS A 23 9.61 -13.33 -8.45
CA LYS A 23 10.76 -14.24 -8.24
C LYS A 23 10.58 -15.17 -7.04
N MET A 24 9.96 -14.67 -5.97
CA MET A 24 9.87 -15.39 -4.69
C MET A 24 8.50 -16.01 -4.45
N ASN A 25 7.54 -15.78 -5.36
CA ASN A 25 6.13 -16.15 -5.20
C ASN A 25 5.52 -15.66 -3.87
N ILE A 26 5.86 -14.42 -3.49
CA ILE A 26 5.36 -13.75 -2.28
C ILE A 26 4.42 -12.62 -2.72
N PRO A 27 3.20 -12.47 -2.18
CA PRO A 27 2.30 -11.41 -2.59
C PRO A 27 2.82 -10.02 -2.18
N THR A 28 2.74 -9.06 -3.09
CA THR A 28 2.97 -7.64 -2.77
C THR A 28 1.77 -7.07 -2.03
N ILE A 29 2.04 -6.44 -0.89
CA ILE A 29 1.03 -5.73 -0.11
C ILE A 29 1.45 -4.26 -0.01
N SER A 30 0.54 -3.33 -0.32
CA SER A 30 0.79 -1.90 -0.12
C SER A 30 -0.29 -1.25 0.74
N THR A 31 0.14 -0.40 1.67
CA THR A 31 -0.74 0.33 2.58
C THR A 31 -1.77 1.16 1.82
N GLY A 32 -1.36 1.81 0.73
CA GLY A 32 -2.26 2.62 -0.10
C GLY A 32 -3.38 1.79 -0.74
N VAL A 33 -3.10 0.59 -1.24
CA VAL A 33 -4.14 -0.29 -1.81
C VAL A 33 -5.10 -0.78 -0.73
N ILE A 34 -4.58 -1.21 0.43
CA ILE A 34 -5.41 -1.67 1.55
C ILE A 34 -6.35 -0.57 2.04
N ILE A 35 -5.82 0.64 2.27
CA ILE A 35 -6.63 1.76 2.77
C ILE A 35 -7.69 2.17 1.75
N ARG A 36 -7.34 2.30 0.47
CA ARG A 36 -8.32 2.63 -0.59
C ARG A 36 -9.40 1.57 -0.72
N ALA A 37 -9.06 0.29 -0.63
CA ALA A 37 -10.04 -0.79 -0.62
C ALA A 37 -10.96 -0.72 0.61
N ALA A 38 -10.41 -0.45 1.80
CA ALA A 38 -11.17 -0.28 3.03
C ALA A 38 -12.14 0.91 2.98
N ILE A 39 -11.76 2.01 2.33
CA ILE A 39 -12.62 3.18 2.04
C ILE A 39 -13.72 2.79 1.06
N LYS A 40 -13.37 2.15 -0.07
CA LYS A 40 -14.34 1.72 -1.10
C LYS A 40 -15.40 0.78 -0.52
N ASN A 41 -15.00 -0.10 0.39
CA ASN A 41 -15.89 -1.06 1.06
C ASN A 41 -16.64 -0.46 2.25
N GLY A 42 -16.53 0.84 2.53
CA GLY A 42 -17.28 1.53 3.59
C GLY A 42 -16.96 1.03 5.01
N THR A 43 -15.80 0.42 5.22
CA THR A 43 -15.44 -0.11 6.54
C THR A 43 -15.26 1.03 7.55
N LYS A 44 -15.59 0.80 8.83
CA LYS A 44 -15.42 1.81 9.90
C LYS A 44 -14.00 2.41 9.93
N ARG A 45 -12.98 1.57 9.75
CA ARG A 45 -11.56 1.99 9.72
C ARG A 45 -11.22 2.74 8.42
N GLY A 46 -11.74 2.29 7.28
CA GLY A 46 -11.54 2.96 6.00
C GLY A 46 -12.12 4.38 6.01
N LEU A 47 -13.36 4.54 6.49
CA LEU A 47 -14.00 5.85 6.60
C LEU A 47 -13.23 6.79 7.55
N ALA A 48 -12.69 6.28 8.67
CA ALA A 48 -11.84 7.06 9.56
C ALA A 48 -10.52 7.50 8.91
N ALA A 49 -9.99 6.72 7.96
CA ALA A 49 -8.75 7.04 7.24
C ALA A 49 -8.96 7.94 6.01
N ARG A 50 -10.20 8.14 5.56
CA ARG A 50 -10.52 8.91 4.33
C ARG A 50 -9.97 10.33 4.38
N SER A 51 -10.16 11.04 5.50
CA SER A 51 -9.70 12.43 5.64
C SER A 51 -8.19 12.60 5.48
N ALA A 52 -7.41 11.59 5.86
CA ALA A 52 -5.95 11.61 5.73
C ALA A 52 -5.46 11.31 4.31
N ILE A 53 -6.20 10.48 3.55
CA ILE A 53 -5.96 10.25 2.12
C ILE A 53 -6.32 11.50 1.32
N ASP A 54 -7.48 12.09 1.59
CA ASP A 54 -8.01 13.23 0.84
C ASP A 54 -7.13 14.49 1.03
N SER A 55 -6.46 14.62 2.17
CA SER A 55 -5.52 15.73 2.46
C SER A 55 -4.12 15.52 1.88
N GLY A 56 -3.82 14.37 1.28
CA GLY A 56 -2.49 14.03 0.79
C GLY A 56 -1.45 13.81 1.91
N ALA A 57 -1.90 13.61 3.15
CA ALA A 57 -1.02 13.29 4.28
C ALA A 57 -0.50 11.83 4.25
N LEU A 58 -0.95 11.03 3.27
CA LEU A 58 -0.71 9.59 3.12
C LEU A 58 -0.48 9.19 1.66
#